data_AF-A0A8C0I4Z9-F1
#
_entry.id   AF-A0A8C0I4Z9-F1
#
_cell.length_a   1.000
_cell.length_b   1.000
_cell.length_c   1.000
_cell.angle_alpha   90.00
_cell.angle_beta   90.00
_cell.angle_gamma   90.00
#
_symmetry.space_group_name_H-M   'P 1'
#
loop_
_entity.id
_entity.type
_entity.pdbx_description
1 polymer ?
#
loop_
_entity_poly.entity_id
_entity_poly.type
_entity_poly.pdbx_seq_one_letter_code
_entity_poly.pdbx_strand_id
1 'polypeptide(L)'
;MQGRSYCRLYSGCAPALFSLPLHPSPLLLLFFQISSCLRTPLFLSQAEEANNAFLLSGNGCVFPFIYGGKTYFDCAIRGSIFRCCALNVDYIGRWKYCTRKDHAKRTFPFIYRGKIYESCTKTGSIFWRRWCSLSLNFDQDRAWRYC
;
A
#
# COMPACT_ATOMS: atom_id res chain seq x y z
N MET A 1 -28.72 -24.51 -18.38
CA MET A 1 -28.33 -23.11 -18.68
C MET A 1 -27.33 -22.67 -17.61
N GLN A 2 -26.13 -23.27 -17.60
CA GLN A 2 -24.87 -22.64 -18.03
C GLN A 2 -24.54 -21.36 -17.24
N GLY A 3 -23.46 -21.23 -16.49
CA GLY A 3 -22.33 -22.11 -16.26
C GLY A 3 -21.11 -21.34 -15.77
N ARG A 4 -20.41 -21.93 -14.79
CA ARG A 4 -18.93 -21.94 -14.54
C ARG A 4 -18.27 -20.58 -14.20
N SER A 5 -17.31 -20.47 -13.27
CA SER A 5 -16.22 -21.38 -12.89
C SER A 5 -15.74 -21.08 -11.45
N TYR A 6 -15.84 -22.01 -10.50
CA TYR A 6 -14.78 -22.92 -9.97
C TYR A 6 -13.66 -22.28 -9.12
N CYS A 7 -13.63 -22.68 -7.85
CA CYS A 7 -12.45 -22.74 -6.99
C CYS A 7 -11.33 -23.62 -7.59
N ARG A 8 -10.08 -23.18 -7.45
CA ARG A 8 -8.87 -23.97 -7.08
C ARG A 8 -7.63 -23.07 -7.27
N LEU A 9 -7.03 -22.56 -6.20
CA LEU A 9 -5.88 -23.19 -5.53
C LEU A 9 -4.96 -23.90 -6.53
N TYR A 10 -3.99 -23.15 -7.04
CA TYR A 10 -2.86 -23.69 -7.77
C TYR A 10 -2.21 -24.79 -6.94
N SER A 11 -2.50 -26.01 -7.35
CA SER A 11 -1.87 -27.27 -6.96
C SER A 11 -1.10 -27.70 -8.20
N GLY A 12 0.22 -27.80 -8.08
CA GLY A 12 1.08 -28.10 -9.22
C GLY A 12 2.56 -28.16 -8.88
N CYS A 13 2.93 -28.83 -7.78
CA CYS A 13 4.23 -29.49 -7.73
C CYS A 13 4.10 -30.79 -8.53
N ALA A 14 4.77 -30.88 -9.67
CA ALA A 14 5.01 -32.14 -10.37
C ALA A 14 6.45 -32.60 -10.08
N PRO A 15 6.67 -33.92 -10.00
CA PRO A 15 7.80 -34.51 -9.28
C PRO A 15 9.10 -34.52 -10.09
N ALA A 16 10.19 -34.58 -9.33
CA ALA A 16 11.51 -34.94 -9.79
C ALA A 16 11.53 -36.36 -10.40
N LEU A 17 12.55 -36.57 -11.24
CA LEU A 17 13.19 -37.81 -11.71
C LEU A 17 13.07 -38.00 -13.22
N PHE A 18 14.17 -37.76 -13.94
CA PHE A 18 14.70 -38.71 -14.94
C PHE A 18 16.20 -38.42 -15.15
N SER A 19 17.00 -39.38 -14.70
CA SER A 19 18.24 -39.89 -15.30
C SER A 19 19.47 -38.98 -15.48
N LEU A 20 20.44 -39.19 -14.59
CA LEU A 20 21.87 -39.00 -14.80
C LEU A 20 22.38 -39.80 -16.03
N PRO A 21 23.29 -39.26 -16.84
CA PRO A 21 24.33 -40.05 -17.49
C PRO A 21 25.65 -39.95 -16.71
N LEU A 22 26.34 -41.08 -16.73
CA LEU A 22 27.59 -41.39 -16.05
C LEU A 22 28.83 -40.73 -16.70
N HIS A 23 29.75 -40.28 -15.83
CA HIS A 23 31.23 -40.35 -15.96
C HIS A 23 31.97 -39.25 -16.77
N PRO A 24 33.30 -39.04 -16.53
CA PRO A 24 33.82 -37.83 -15.90
C PRO A 24 34.90 -37.13 -16.75
N SER A 25 35.17 -35.86 -16.52
CA SER A 25 36.39 -35.22 -17.06
C SER A 25 36.89 -34.11 -16.12
N PRO A 26 38.15 -34.16 -15.65
CA PRO A 26 38.62 -33.38 -14.51
C PRO A 26 39.26 -32.04 -14.90
N LEU A 27 38.63 -31.23 -15.76
CA LEU A 27 39.27 -30.01 -16.30
C LEU A 27 38.44 -28.70 -16.33
N LEU A 28 37.33 -28.60 -15.60
CA LEU A 28 36.55 -27.34 -15.49
C LEU A 28 36.46 -26.80 -14.06
N LEU A 29 37.58 -26.87 -13.32
CA LEU A 29 37.77 -26.21 -12.02
C LEU A 29 38.35 -24.78 -12.13
N LEU A 30 38.08 -24.05 -13.20
CA LEU A 30 38.44 -22.63 -13.30
C LEU A 30 37.32 -21.92 -14.07
N PHE A 31 36.82 -20.80 -13.56
CA PHE A 31 35.65 -20.02 -14.02
C PHE A 31 34.28 -20.43 -13.44
N PHE A 32 34.10 -20.29 -12.13
CA PHE A 32 32.99 -19.53 -11.54
C PHE A 32 33.36 -19.16 -10.09
N GLN A 33 34.48 -18.44 -9.97
CA GLN A 33 34.68 -17.53 -8.85
C GLN A 33 33.73 -16.34 -9.07
N ILE A 34 33.03 -15.93 -8.02
CA ILE A 34 32.20 -14.71 -7.92
C ILE A 34 30.77 -14.84 -8.48
N SER A 35 29.91 -15.55 -7.75
CA SER A 35 28.52 -15.09 -7.54
C SER A 35 28.09 -15.41 -6.12
N SER A 36 28.92 -14.97 -5.17
CA SER A 36 28.46 -14.55 -3.85
C SER A 36 27.64 -13.27 -4.03
N CYS A 37 26.44 -13.37 -4.60
CA CYS A 37 25.45 -12.32 -4.38
C CYS A 37 25.10 -12.40 -2.91
N LEU A 38 25.79 -11.58 -2.11
CA LEU A 38 25.38 -11.21 -0.77
C LEU A 38 23.88 -10.96 -0.83
N ARG A 39 23.12 -11.87 -0.23
CA ARG A 39 21.73 -11.64 0.12
C ARG A 39 21.77 -10.53 1.17
N THR A 40 21.71 -9.28 0.73
CA THR A 40 21.58 -8.12 1.62
C THR A 40 20.36 -8.35 2.50
N PRO A 41 20.52 -8.54 3.83
CA PRO A 41 19.40 -8.68 4.72
C PRO A 41 19.02 -7.27 5.18
N LEU A 42 18.53 -6.44 4.27
CA LEU A 42 18.12 -5.06 4.60
C LEU A 42 16.77 -4.65 3.99
N PHE A 43 16.10 -5.53 3.25
CA PHE A 43 14.84 -5.20 2.57
C PHE A 43 13.62 -6.00 3.09
N LEU A 44 13.70 -6.57 4.29
CA LEU A 44 12.60 -7.32 4.92
C LEU A 44 12.18 -6.81 6.30
N SER A 45 12.51 -5.58 6.69
CA SER A 45 11.99 -4.97 7.94
C SER A 45 10.84 -3.99 7.72
N GLN A 46 10.61 -3.48 6.51
CA GLN A 46 9.63 -2.41 6.30
C GLN A 46 8.18 -2.89 6.13
N ALA A 47 7.95 -4.19 6.00
CA ALA A 47 6.58 -4.73 5.94
C ALA A 47 6.01 -5.06 7.33
N GLU A 48 6.84 -5.27 8.36
CA GLU A 48 6.38 -5.77 9.67
C GLU A 48 5.98 -4.65 10.64
N GLU A 49 6.51 -3.43 10.46
CA GLU A 49 6.18 -2.27 11.30
C GLU A 49 4.80 -1.67 10.97
N ALA A 50 4.30 -1.86 9.74
CA ALA A 50 2.94 -1.46 9.34
C ALA A 50 1.87 -2.41 9.90
N ASN A 51 2.20 -3.70 10.04
CA ASN A 51 1.25 -4.74 10.46
C ASN A 51 0.98 -4.65 11.98
N ASN A 52 2.01 -4.36 12.77
CA ASN A 52 1.86 -4.15 14.22
C ASN A 52 1.19 -2.81 14.57
N ALA A 53 1.26 -1.79 13.71
CA ALA A 53 0.51 -0.55 13.90
C ALA A 53 -0.99 -0.69 13.55
N PHE A 54 -1.34 -1.55 12.60
CA PHE A 54 -2.73 -1.80 12.19
C PHE A 54 -3.54 -2.54 13.27
N LEU A 55 -2.90 -3.42 14.04
CA LEU A 55 -3.59 -4.21 15.09
C LEU A 55 -3.71 -3.49 16.44
N LEU A 56 -3.03 -2.35 16.64
CA LEU A 56 -3.06 -1.58 17.90
C LEU A 56 -4.14 -0.48 17.95
N SER A 57 -5.03 -0.38 16.97
CA SER A 57 -6.08 0.64 16.97
C SER A 57 -7.44 0.08 16.55
N GLY A 58 -8.01 -0.78 17.39
CA GLY A 58 -9.39 -1.27 17.22
C GLY A 58 -10.49 -0.18 17.17
N ASN A 59 -10.12 1.10 17.36
CA ASN A 59 -10.99 2.29 17.31
C ASN A 59 -10.33 3.50 16.56
N GLY A 60 -9.35 3.24 15.69
CA GLY A 60 -8.71 4.28 14.86
C GLY A 60 -9.52 4.61 13.60
N CYS A 61 -9.37 5.83 13.08
CA CYS A 61 -9.87 6.12 11.73
C CYS A 61 -9.08 5.31 10.71
N VAL A 62 -9.78 4.69 9.76
CA VAL A 62 -9.16 3.98 8.64
C VAL A 62 -9.27 4.85 7.40
N PHE A 63 -8.14 5.04 6.70
CA PHE A 63 -8.09 5.76 5.44
C PHE A 63 -7.37 4.91 4.38
N PRO A 64 -7.89 4.85 3.14
CA PRO A 64 -9.20 5.36 2.72
C PRO A 64 -10.37 4.52 3.28
N PHE A 65 -11.55 5.13 3.40
CA PHE A 65 -12.81 4.42 3.70
C PHE A 65 -13.92 4.76 2.70
N ILE A 66 -14.86 3.85 2.50
CA ILE A 66 -15.95 3.94 1.51
C ILE A 66 -17.27 4.17 2.25
N TYR A 67 -17.96 5.26 1.91
CA TYR A 67 -19.29 5.57 2.45
C TYR A 67 -20.19 6.17 1.36
N GLY A 68 -21.37 5.56 1.15
CA GLY A 68 -22.32 6.01 0.13
C GLY A 68 -21.73 6.03 -1.28
N GLY A 69 -20.93 5.01 -1.62
CA GLY A 69 -20.26 4.87 -2.92
C GLY A 69 -19.11 5.86 -3.16
N LYS A 70 -18.67 6.61 -2.13
CA LYS A 70 -17.55 7.55 -2.23
C LYS A 70 -16.41 7.15 -1.32
N THR A 71 -15.20 7.28 -1.81
CA THR A 71 -13.96 7.05 -1.06
C THR A 71 -13.52 8.33 -0.37
N TYR A 72 -13.16 8.21 0.90
CA TYR A 72 -12.74 9.29 1.77
C TYR A 72 -11.33 9.03 2.28
N PHE A 73 -10.45 10.00 2.06
CA PHE A 73 -9.04 9.95 2.43
C PHE A 73 -8.71 10.82 3.65
N ASP A 74 -9.71 11.47 4.25
CA ASP A 74 -9.60 12.21 5.51
C ASP A 74 -10.98 12.26 6.19
N CYS A 75 -11.02 12.83 7.39
CA CYS A 75 -12.23 13.16 8.09
C CYS A 75 -13.18 14.05 7.27
N ALA A 76 -14.39 13.54 7.04
CA ALA A 76 -15.37 14.14 6.14
C ALA A 76 -16.52 14.80 6.90
N ILE A 77 -17.06 15.88 6.33
CA ILE A 77 -18.34 16.46 6.77
C ILE A 77 -19.42 15.83 5.91
N ARG A 78 -20.30 15.03 6.52
CA ARG A 78 -21.44 14.45 5.80
C ARG A 78 -22.62 14.22 6.72
N GLY A 79 -23.66 15.03 6.55
CA GLY A 79 -24.88 14.97 7.37
C GLY A 79 -24.70 15.42 8.82
N SER A 80 -23.53 15.96 9.18
CA SER A 80 -23.23 16.48 10.51
C SER A 80 -22.49 17.82 10.39
N ILE A 81 -22.56 18.63 11.44
CA ILE A 81 -21.74 19.84 11.61
C ILE A 81 -20.28 19.44 11.89
N PHE A 82 -20.08 18.26 12.49
CA PHE A 82 -18.76 17.77 12.88
C PHE A 82 -18.18 16.83 11.82
N ARG A 83 -16.84 16.77 11.78
CA ARG A 83 -16.12 15.85 10.90
C ARG A 83 -16.10 14.45 11.51
N CYS A 84 -16.31 13.42 10.68
CA CYS A 84 -16.31 12.02 11.11
C CYS A 84 -15.39 11.16 10.22
N CYS A 85 -15.03 9.98 10.73
CA CYS A 85 -14.34 8.93 9.99
C CYS A 85 -14.95 7.55 10.26
N ALA A 86 -14.76 6.61 9.35
CA ALA A 86 -15.07 5.21 9.58
C ALA A 86 -13.92 4.49 10.29
N LEU A 87 -14.26 3.43 11.01
CA LEU A 87 -13.28 2.55 11.67
C LEU A 87 -12.90 1.32 10.81
N ASN A 88 -13.43 1.25 9.60
CA ASN A 88 -13.27 0.17 8.64
C ASN A 88 -13.21 0.75 7.22
N VAL A 89 -12.56 0.04 6.29
CA VAL A 89 -12.51 0.44 4.87
C VAL A 89 -13.92 0.45 4.27
N ASP A 90 -14.64 -0.67 4.37
CA ASP A 90 -16.04 -0.74 3.97
C ASP A 90 -16.94 -0.35 5.14
N TYR A 91 -17.71 0.73 4.99
CA TYR A 91 -18.52 1.24 6.10
C TYR A 91 -19.63 0.26 6.51
N ILE A 92 -19.45 -0.34 7.69
CA ILE A 92 -20.40 -1.26 8.34
C ILE A 92 -21.21 -0.61 9.46
N GLY A 93 -21.28 0.73 9.52
CA GLY A 93 -21.96 1.46 10.60
C GLY A 93 -21.07 1.90 11.77
N ARG A 94 -19.76 1.59 11.74
CA ARG A 94 -18.80 2.00 12.77
C ARG A 94 -18.08 3.29 12.39
N TRP A 95 -18.24 4.33 13.21
CA TRP A 95 -17.64 5.64 12.99
C TRP A 95 -17.37 6.37 14.32
N LYS A 96 -16.58 7.44 14.24
CA LYS A 96 -16.40 8.39 15.35
C LYS A 96 -16.22 9.82 14.85
N TYR A 97 -16.44 10.78 15.73
CA TYR A 97 -16.04 12.16 15.49
C TYR A 97 -14.51 12.28 15.46
N CYS A 98 -14.00 13.06 14.52
CA CYS A 98 -12.59 13.31 14.41
C CYS A 98 -12.13 14.40 15.39
N THR A 99 -11.03 14.12 16.06
CA THR A 99 -10.19 15.10 16.74
C THR A 99 -9.01 15.50 15.84
N ARG A 100 -8.16 16.42 16.30
CA ARG A 100 -6.96 16.85 15.56
C ARG A 100 -6.01 15.70 15.22
N LYS A 101 -6.00 14.62 16.01
CA LYS A 101 -5.12 13.45 15.83
C LYS A 101 -5.67 12.42 14.86
N ASP A 102 -6.96 12.49 14.55
CA ASP A 102 -7.68 11.49 13.74
C ASP A 102 -7.60 11.76 12.24
N HIS A 103 -7.04 12.91 11.86
CA HIS A 103 -6.87 13.23 10.46
C HIS A 103 -5.86 12.31 9.77
N ALA A 104 -6.08 12.09 8.48
CA ALA A 104 -5.17 11.29 7.67
C ALA A 104 -3.75 11.84 7.69
N LYS A 105 -2.80 10.91 7.82
CA LYS A 105 -1.38 11.20 7.69
C LYS A 105 -1.09 11.56 6.22
N ARG A 106 -0.13 12.45 6.02
CA ARG A 106 0.35 12.81 4.68
C ARG A 106 1.13 11.63 4.12
N THR A 107 0.92 11.35 2.84
CA THR A 107 1.58 10.23 2.16
C THR A 107 2.75 10.77 1.35
N PHE A 108 3.93 10.19 1.56
CA PHE A 108 5.12 10.48 0.77
C PHE A 108 5.79 9.18 0.33
N PRO A 109 6.34 9.12 -0.89
CA PRO A 109 6.15 10.08 -1.97
C PRO A 109 4.71 10.09 -2.52
N PHE A 110 4.30 11.17 -3.20
CA PHE A 110 3.02 11.23 -3.93
C PHE A 110 3.18 11.75 -5.36
N ILE A 111 2.30 11.32 -6.26
CA ILE A 111 2.31 11.70 -7.69
C ILE A 111 1.32 12.85 -7.93
N TYR A 112 1.79 13.94 -8.53
CA TYR A 112 0.97 15.05 -9.02
C TYR A 112 1.43 15.52 -10.40
N ARG A 113 0.51 15.55 -11.37
CA ARG A 113 0.76 15.84 -12.79
C ARG A 113 1.93 15.03 -13.35
N GLY A 114 1.97 13.74 -13.02
CA GLY A 114 3.03 12.81 -13.43
C GLY A 114 4.40 13.07 -12.79
N LYS A 115 4.52 13.96 -11.79
CA LYS A 115 5.75 14.23 -11.05
C LYS A 115 5.65 13.69 -9.62
N ILE A 116 6.76 13.16 -9.12
CA ILE A 116 6.88 12.63 -7.76
C ILE A 116 7.26 13.77 -6.81
N TYR A 117 6.57 13.87 -5.68
CA TYR A 117 6.82 14.83 -4.62
C TYR A 117 7.07 14.11 -3.29
N GLU A 118 8.22 14.38 -2.67
CA GLU A 118 8.61 13.83 -1.36
C GLU A 118 8.34 14.79 -0.20
N SER A 119 7.88 16.00 -0.51
CA SER A 119 7.55 17.03 0.47
C SER A 119 6.38 17.87 -0.02
N CYS A 120 5.84 18.69 0.86
CA CYS A 120 4.69 19.50 0.54
C CYS A 120 5.03 20.60 -0.46
N THR A 121 4.22 20.69 -1.51
CA THR A 121 4.47 21.54 -2.67
C THR A 121 3.54 22.75 -2.69
N LYS A 122 3.99 23.83 -3.34
CA LYS A 122 3.14 24.97 -3.69
C LYS A 122 2.64 24.90 -5.13
N THR A 123 3.13 23.94 -5.92
CA THR A 123 2.76 23.80 -7.34
C THR A 123 1.26 23.64 -7.48
N GLY A 124 0.62 24.46 -8.33
CA GLY A 124 -0.82 24.40 -8.56
C GLY A 124 -1.71 24.92 -7.42
N SER A 125 -1.14 25.53 -6.37
CA SER A 125 -1.89 26.09 -5.25
C SER A 125 -2.35 27.52 -5.55
N ILE A 126 -3.63 27.81 -5.33
CA ILE A 126 -4.28 29.11 -5.65
C ILE A 126 -3.75 30.26 -4.77
N PHE A 127 -3.11 29.99 -3.64
CA PHE A 127 -2.63 31.01 -2.69
C PHE A 127 -1.18 30.80 -2.23
N TRP A 128 -0.34 30.14 -3.03
CA TRP A 128 1.05 29.80 -2.64
C TRP A 128 1.15 29.01 -1.33
N ARG A 129 0.04 28.42 -0.86
CA ARG A 129 0.00 27.60 0.34
C ARG A 129 0.51 26.21 0.02
N ARG A 130 1.41 25.71 0.86
CA ARG A 130 1.93 24.34 0.73
C ARG A 130 0.80 23.36 0.97
N TRP A 131 0.68 22.38 0.09
CA TRP A 131 -0.28 21.29 0.18
C TRP A 131 0.45 19.96 -0.03
N CYS A 132 -0.21 18.91 0.45
CA CYS A 132 0.29 17.55 0.42
C CYS A 132 -0.85 16.60 0.05
N SER A 133 -0.53 15.53 -0.68
CA SER A 133 -1.50 14.48 -0.94
C SER A 133 -1.73 13.60 0.29
N LEU A 134 -2.92 13.02 0.35
CA LEU A 134 -3.29 12.01 1.33
C LEU A 134 -3.27 10.59 0.74
N SER A 135 -3.00 10.47 -0.57
CA SER A 135 -2.83 9.19 -1.25
C SER A 135 -1.48 9.14 -1.98
N LEU A 136 -1.14 7.96 -2.50
CA LEU A 136 0.06 7.80 -3.32
C LEU A 136 -0.08 8.49 -4.69
N ASN A 137 -1.31 8.57 -5.21
CA ASN A 137 -1.58 9.12 -6.53
C ASN A 137 -2.66 10.21 -6.46
N PHE A 138 -2.23 11.48 -6.37
CA PHE A 138 -3.16 12.60 -6.37
C PHE A 138 -3.90 12.70 -7.71
N ASP A 139 -3.29 12.35 -8.83
CA ASP A 139 -3.91 12.52 -10.15
C ASP A 139 -5.17 11.65 -10.29
N GLN A 140 -5.18 10.50 -9.62
CA GLN A 140 -6.34 9.59 -9.54
C GLN A 140 -7.31 9.99 -8.43
N ASP A 141 -6.83 10.11 -7.20
CA ASP A 141 -7.69 10.22 -6.01
C ASP A 141 -8.14 11.65 -5.71
N ARG A 142 -7.36 12.63 -6.18
CA ARG A 142 -7.53 14.07 -5.90
C ARG A 142 -7.67 14.37 -4.41
N ALA A 143 -7.03 13.55 -3.56
CA ALA A 143 -7.05 13.67 -2.12
C ALA A 143 -5.86 14.50 -1.63
N TRP A 144 -6.14 15.60 -0.92
CA TRP A 144 -5.11 16.52 -0.45
C TRP A 144 -5.54 17.31 0.78
N ARG A 145 -4.55 17.88 1.48
CA ARG A 145 -4.77 18.94 2.47
C ARG A 145 -3.67 19.98 2.45
N TYR A 146 -3.98 21.16 2.99
CA TYR A 146 -2.95 22.13 3.36
C TYR A 146 -2.11 21.63 4.53
N CYS A 147 -0.86 22.07 4.51
CA CYS A 147 0.18 21.63 5.44
C CYS A 147 0.17 22.45 6.71
#